data_AF-A0A524M692-F1
#
_entry.id   AF-A0A524M692-F1
#
_cell.length_a   1.000
_cell.length_b   1.000
_cell.length_c   1.000
_cell.angle_alpha   90.00
_cell.angle_beta   90.00
_cell.angle_gamma   90.00
#
_symmetry.space_group_name_H-M   'P 1'
#
loop_
_entity.id
_entity.type
_entity.pdbx_description
1 polymer ?
#
loop_
_entity_poly.entity_id
_entity_poly.type
_entity_poly.pdbx_seq_one_letter_code
_entity_poly.pdbx_strand_id
1 'polypeptide(L)'
;RESITGMLDIYLSRVSNKMNEVMQVLTVISVIFIPLTLRASIYGMNWQWIPELEFYYGYPVFLAIMFTVGLTLLGYFRKIGWV
;
A
#
# COMPACT_ATOMS: atom_id res chain seq x y z
N ARG A 1 26.60 -3.63 -36.35
CA ARG A 1 25.17 -4.05 -36.28
C ARG A 1 24.84 -4.60 -34.89
N GLU A 2 25.66 -5.49 -34.32
CA GLU A 2 25.50 -6.00 -32.95
C GLU A 2 25.50 -4.93 -31.86
N SER A 3 26.33 -3.88 -31.96
CA SER A 3 26.37 -2.78 -30.97
C SER A 3 25.10 -1.93 -30.92
N ILE A 4 24.37 -1.82 -32.04
CA ILE A 4 23.09 -1.07 -32.11
C ILE A 4 21.97 -1.89 -31.46
N THR A 5 21.96 -3.20 -31.71
CA THR A 5 21.05 -4.13 -31.04
C THR A 5 21.29 -4.15 -29.53
N GLY A 6 22.54 -4.22 -29.10
CA GLY A 6 22.88 -4.15 -27.67
C GLY A 6 22.48 -2.83 -27.00
N MET A 7 22.57 -1.70 -27.69
CA MET A 7 22.06 -0.41 -27.18
C MET A 7 20.53 -0.38 -27.06
N LEU A 8 19.82 -0.96 -28.03
CA LEU A 8 18.36 -1.11 -27.97
C LEU A 8 17.94 -2.02 -26.82
N ASP A 9 18.63 -3.14 -26.62
CA ASP A 9 18.36 -4.07 -25.51
C ASP A 9 18.59 -3.40 -24.15
N ILE A 10 19.65 -2.60 -24.02
CA ILE A 10 19.89 -1.79 -22.81
C ILE A 10 18.79 -0.74 -22.62
N TYR A 11 18.33 -0.10 -23.69
CA TYR A 11 17.25 0.90 -23.61
C TYR A 11 15.93 0.26 -23.17
N LEU A 12 15.55 -0.87 -23.79
CA LEU A 12 14.36 -1.63 -23.41
C LEU A 12 14.46 -2.15 -21.97
N SER A 13 15.63 -2.62 -21.55
CA SER A 13 15.89 -3.02 -20.16
C SER A 13 15.72 -1.86 -19.19
N ARG A 14 16.21 -0.65 -19.52
CA ARG A 14 15.99 0.55 -18.69
C ARG A 14 14.52 0.94 -18.60
N VAL A 15 13.78 0.89 -19.71
CA VAL A 15 12.34 1.19 -19.74
C VAL A 15 11.58 0.16 -18.89
N SER A 16 11.91 -1.12 -19.01
CA SER A 16 11.32 -2.20 -18.22
C SER A 16 11.60 -2.03 -16.72
N ASN A 17 12.84 -1.70 -16.34
CA ASN A 17 13.19 -1.43 -14.94
C ASN A 17 12.39 -0.26 -14.37
N LYS A 18 12.22 0.82 -15.14
CA LYS A 18 11.41 1.97 -14.71
C LYS A 18 9.93 1.63 -14.61
N MET A 19 9.41 0.81 -15.52
CA MET A 19 8.03 0.31 -15.45
C MET A 19 7.83 -0.58 -14.22
N ASN A 20 8.80 -1.43 -13.89
CA ASN A 20 8.77 -2.25 -12.70
C ASN A 20 8.77 -1.40 -11.42
N GLU A 21 9.61 -0.37 -11.36
CA GLU A 21 9.64 0.59 -10.24
C GLU A 21 8.30 1.32 -10.05
N VAL A 22 7.68 1.79 -11.15
CA VAL A 22 6.37 2.47 -11.09
C VAL A 22 5.27 1.51 -10.63
N MET A 23 5.22 0.28 -11.17
CA MET A 23 4.28 -0.75 -10.75
C MET A 23 4.43 -1.09 -9.27
N GLN A 24 5.67 -1.18 -8.81
CA GLN A 24 6.01 -1.42 -7.41
C GLN A 24 5.49 -0.28 -6.51
N VAL A 25 5.72 0.99 -6.87
CA VAL A 25 5.19 2.13 -6.11
C VAL A 25 3.67 2.14 -6.08
N LEU A 26 3.00 1.90 -7.21
CA LEU A 26 1.53 1.81 -7.24
C LEU A 26 1.02 0.68 -6.34
N THR A 27 1.65 -0.50 -6.41
CA THR A 27 1.27 -1.67 -5.61
C THR A 27 1.44 -1.39 -4.12
N VAL A 28 2.53 -0.74 -3.72
CA VAL A 28 2.78 -0.32 -2.34
C VAL A 28 1.63 0.56 -1.83
N ILE A 29 1.27 1.59 -2.60
CA ILE A 29 0.17 2.49 -2.26
C ILE A 29 -1.14 1.71 -2.17
N SER A 30 -1.49 0.90 -3.17
CA SER A 30 -2.74 0.13 -3.16
C SER A 30 -2.83 -0.86 -2.00
N VAL A 31 -1.76 -1.59 -1.67
CA VAL A 31 -1.76 -2.55 -0.56
C VAL A 31 -1.95 -1.85 0.79
N ILE A 32 -1.50 -0.60 0.94
CA ILE A 32 -1.77 0.22 2.14
C ILE A 32 -3.22 0.70 2.15
N PHE A 33 -3.71 1.23 1.03
CA PHE A 33 -5.01 1.87 0.95
C PHE A 33 -6.19 0.90 0.93
N ILE A 34 -6.06 -0.29 0.34
CA ILE A 34 -7.15 -1.28 0.25
C ILE A 34 -7.66 -1.73 1.64
N PRO A 35 -6.83 -2.26 2.56
CA PRO A 35 -7.31 -2.66 3.88
C PRO A 35 -7.78 -1.46 4.73
N LEU A 36 -7.15 -0.30 4.53
CA LEU A 36 -7.54 0.94 5.21
C LEU A 36 -8.93 1.41 4.77
N THR A 37 -9.18 1.41 3.46
CA THR A 37 -10.45 1.81 2.85
C THR A 37 -11.55 0.79 3.14
N LEU A 38 -11.26 -0.51 3.04
CA LEU A 38 -12.24 -1.56 3.34
C LEU A 38 -12.72 -1.46 4.80
N ARG A 39 -11.79 -1.22 5.73
CA ARG A 39 -12.12 -0.96 7.13
C ARG A 39 -12.96 0.32 7.27
N ALA A 40 -12.56 1.43 6.66
CA ALA A 40 -13.34 2.67 6.69
C ALA A 40 -14.74 2.51 6.08
N SER A 41 -14.90 1.73 5.01
CA SER A 41 -16.18 1.44 4.37
C SER A 41 -17.09 0.58 5.26
N ILE A 42 -16.56 -0.42 5.96
CA ILE A 42 -17.32 -1.23 6.92
C ILE A 42 -17.85 -0.36 8.07
N TYR A 43 -17.02 0.53 8.63
CA TYR A 43 -17.44 1.43 9.71
C TYR A 43 -18.23 2.66 9.23
N GLY A 44 -18.21 2.97 7.93
CA GLY A 44 -19.00 4.05 7.30
C GLY A 44 -20.42 3.64 6.92
N MET A 45 -20.73 2.34 6.91
CA MET A 45 -22.11 1.86 6.81
C MET A 45 -22.82 2.14 8.14
N ASN A 46 -23.96 2.85 8.08
CA ASN A 46 -24.81 3.23 9.23
C ASN A 46 -25.38 2.00 9.98
N TRP A 47 -24.53 1.21 10.62
CA TRP A 47 -24.97 0.14 11.51
C TRP A 47 -25.28 0.75 12.89
N GLN A 48 -26.59 0.87 13.19
CA GLN A 48 -27.11 1.19 14.53
C GLN A 48 -26.72 0.15 15.61
N TRP A 49 -26.09 -0.97 15.23
CA TRP A 49 -25.73 -2.09 16.09
C TRP A 49 -24.24 -2.46 15.93
N ILE A 50 -23.34 -1.54 16.26
CA ILE A 50 -21.92 -1.86 16.48
C ILE A 50 -21.67 -1.83 17.99
N PRO A 51 -21.66 -2.99 18.70
CA PRO A 51 -21.42 -3.03 20.15
C PRO A 51 -20.04 -2.49 20.57
N GLU A 52 -19.10 -2.32 19.64
CA GLU A 52 -17.78 -1.71 19.89
C GLU A 52 -17.83 -0.18 20.05
N LEU A 53 -18.95 0.49 19.73
CA LEU A 53 -19.12 1.94 19.88
C LEU A 53 -19.67 2.36 21.26
N GLU A 54 -20.18 1.42 22.07
CA GLU A 54 -20.57 1.67 23.47
C GLU A 54 -19.35 1.81 24.40
N PHE A 55 -18.18 1.32 23.99
CA PHE A 55 -16.94 1.54 24.72
C PHE A 55 -16.40 2.94 24.43
N TYR A 56 -16.20 3.74 25.48
CA TYR A 56 -15.60 5.08 25.43
C TYR A 56 -14.26 5.14 24.65
N TYR A 57 -13.58 3.99 24.49
CA TYR A 57 -12.30 3.85 23.78
C TYR A 57 -12.39 3.18 22.40
N GLY A 58 -13.56 2.83 21.87
CA GLY A 58 -13.69 2.17 20.55
C GLY A 58 -13.09 2.98 19.40
N TYR A 59 -13.36 4.30 19.38
CA TYR A 59 -12.82 5.23 18.38
C TYR A 59 -11.29 5.39 18.42
N PRO A 60 -10.63 5.61 19.59
CA PRO A 60 -9.17 5.67 19.65
C PRO A 60 -8.48 4.33 19.39
N VAL A 61 -9.06 3.18 19.78
CA VAL A 61 -8.50 1.85 19.45
C VAL A 61 -8.56 1.61 17.93
N PHE A 62 -9.64 2.02 17.28
CA PHE A 62 -9.78 1.94 15.84
C PHE A 62 -8.70 2.74 15.09
N LEU A 63 -8.48 4.00 15.51
CA LEU A 63 -7.40 4.85 15.00
C LEU A 63 -6.03 4.23 15.25
N ALA A 64 -5.79 3.66 16.43
CA ALA A 64 -4.54 2.98 16.74
C ALA A 64 -4.29 1.78 15.81
N ILE A 65 -5.31 0.98 15.48
CA ILE A 65 -5.15 -0.15 14.55
C ILE A 65 -4.89 0.35 13.12
N MET A 66 -5.59 1.38 12.63
CA MET A 66 -5.31 1.98 11.32
C MET A 66 -3.87 2.50 11.24
N PHE A 67 -3.41 3.18 12.29
CA PHE A 67 -2.05 3.71 12.37
C PHE A 67 -1.01 2.58 12.43
N THR A 68 -1.28 1.53 13.21
CA THR A 68 -0.39 0.36 13.33
C THR A 68 -0.27 -0.39 12.01
N VAL A 69 -1.38 -0.60 11.29
CA VAL A 69 -1.37 -1.25 9.96
C VAL A 69 -0.60 -0.41 8.95
N GLY A 70 -0.78 0.92 8.95
CA GLY A 70 0.01 1.82 8.10
C GLY A 70 1.51 1.75 8.40
N LEU A 71 1.89 1.76 9.68
CA LEU A 71 3.28 1.67 10.13
C LEU A 71 3.93 0.32 9.82
N THR A 72 3.22 -0.80 10.02
CA THR A 72 3.76 -2.14 9.74
C THR A 72 4.00 -2.33 8.24
N LEU A 73 3.09 -1.84 7.39
CA LEU A 73 3.26 -1.85 5.94
C LEU A 73 4.41 -0.95 5.49
N LEU A 74 4.52 0.28 6.01
CA LEU A 74 5.66 1.15 5.72
C LEU A 74 6.99 0.51 6.14
N GLY A 75 7.05 -0.07 7.33
CA GLY A 75 8.23 -0.80 7.81
C GLY A 75 8.57 -2.02 6.96
N TYR A 76 7.56 -2.76 6.50
CA TYR A 76 7.73 -3.91 5.61
C TYR A 76 8.30 -3.50 4.26
N PHE A 77 7.75 -2.45 3.63
CA PHE A 77 8.26 -1.95 2.35
C PHE A 77 9.67 -1.37 2.44
N ARG A 78 10.01 -0.71 3.56
CA ARG A 78 11.37 -0.28 3.87
C ARG A 78 12.34 -1.45 3.99
N LYS A 79 11.92 -2.55 4.63
CA LYS A 79 12.77 -3.74 4.85
C LYS A 79 13.04 -4.52 3.56
N ILE A 80 12.13 -4.47 2.60
CA ILE A 80 12.29 -5.10 1.28
C ILE A 80 13.13 -4.21 0.35
N GLY A 81 13.48 -2.98 0.78
CA GLY A 81 14.26 -2.04 -0.03
C GLY A 81 13.44 -1.47 -1.19
N TRP A 82 12.11 -1.48 -1.07
CA TRP A 82 11.20 -0.95 -2.08
C TRP A 82 10.96 0.56 -1.90
N VAL A 83 11.29 1.09 -0.71
CA VAL A 83 11.29 2.50 -0.28
C VAL A 83 12.53 2.77 0.57
#